data_AF-E7N9J4-F1
#
_entry.id   AF-E7N9J4-F1
#
_cell.length_a   1.000
_cell.length_b   1.000
_cell.length_c   1.000
_cell.angle_alpha   90.00
_cell.angle_beta   90.00
_cell.angle_gamma   90.00
#
_symmetry.space_group_name_H-M   'P 1'
#
loop_
_entity.id
_entity.type
_entity.pdbx_description
1 polymer ?
#
loop_
_entity_poly.entity_id
_entity_poly.type
_entity_poly.pdbx_seq_one_letter_code
_entity_poly.pdbx_strand_id
1 'polypeptide(L)'
;MERAKVPATGIVPRAPGLLAGGLFNLVAQGQDVVAVSSEDPLMLLDCSQQPTFVVPQAAICRSSDLQLQIKSSFKMGSLIGRGSGESFQLAFHGPGFVVAQPSEGQPVVASS
;
A
#
# COMPACT_ATOMS: atom_id res chain seq x y z
N MET A 1 -14.71 6.73 -10.42
CA MET A 1 -13.39 7.01 -11.00
C MET A 1 -12.78 8.17 -10.24
N GLU A 2 -12.13 7.87 -9.11
CA GLU A 2 -11.47 8.87 -8.28
C GLU A 2 -10.03 9.05 -8.76
N ARG A 3 -9.61 10.27 -9.07
CA ARG A 3 -8.29 10.57 -9.64
C ARG A 3 -7.42 11.23 -8.58
N ALA A 4 -6.42 10.51 -8.09
CA ALA A 4 -5.36 11.13 -7.30
C ALA A 4 -4.33 11.79 -8.24
N LYS A 5 -4.08 13.08 -8.05
CA LYS A 5 -3.15 13.91 -8.83
C LYS A 5 -1.90 14.18 -7.97
N VAL A 6 -0.74 13.63 -8.35
CA VAL A 6 0.50 13.62 -7.53
C VAL A 6 1.69 14.04 -8.40
N PRO A 7 2.63 14.91 -8.00
CA PRO A 7 3.57 15.43 -8.99
C PRO A 7 4.77 14.53 -9.43
N ALA A 8 5.15 14.44 -10.73
CA ALA A 8 6.39 13.79 -11.21
C ALA A 8 6.91 14.16 -12.63
N THR A 9 8.23 14.03 -12.85
CA THR A 9 9.06 14.28 -14.07
C THR A 9 9.88 13.04 -14.49
N GLY A 10 9.89 11.94 -13.73
CA GLY A 10 10.60 10.70 -14.08
C GLY A 10 10.20 9.53 -13.18
N ILE A 11 10.35 8.30 -13.69
CA ILE A 11 10.01 7.06 -12.98
C ILE A 11 11.29 6.28 -12.70
N VAL A 12 11.65 6.12 -11.43
CA VAL A 12 12.84 5.39 -10.99
C VAL A 12 12.42 4.10 -10.28
N PRO A 13 12.66 2.91 -10.88
CA PRO A 13 12.39 1.65 -10.21
C PRO A 13 13.35 1.49 -9.03
N ARG A 14 12.79 1.34 -7.83
CA ARG A 14 13.55 1.01 -6.64
C ARG A 14 13.19 -0.43 -6.28
N ALA A 15 13.99 -1.38 -6.74
CA ALA A 15 13.84 -2.75 -6.29
C ALA A 15 14.19 -2.81 -4.79
N PRO A 16 13.24 -3.10 -3.87
CA PRO A 16 13.64 -3.65 -2.61
C PRO A 16 14.26 -5.03 -2.91
N GLY A 17 15.34 -5.41 -2.23
CA GLY A 17 16.00 -6.69 -2.48
C GLY A 17 15.02 -7.86 -2.36
N LEU A 18 15.39 -9.03 -2.93
CA LEU A 18 14.61 -10.28 -2.96
C LEU A 18 13.95 -10.68 -1.62
N LEU A 19 14.44 -10.14 -0.50
CA LEU A 19 13.96 -10.32 0.87
C LEU A 19 12.61 -9.62 1.18
N ALA A 20 12.09 -8.76 0.29
CA ALA A 20 10.84 -8.02 0.52
C ALA A 20 9.57 -8.77 0.05
N GLY A 21 9.65 -10.08 -0.21
CA GLY A 21 8.48 -10.91 -0.50
C GLY A 21 7.75 -10.57 -1.81
N GLY A 22 8.47 -10.05 -2.81
CA GLY A 22 7.88 -9.67 -4.11
C GLY A 22 7.28 -8.27 -4.16
N LEU A 23 7.48 -7.45 -3.12
CA LEU A 23 7.13 -6.03 -3.17
C LEU A 23 8.02 -5.29 -4.17
N PHE A 24 7.43 -4.44 -5.01
CA PHE A 24 8.16 -3.54 -5.90
C PHE A 24 7.81 -2.10 -5.51
N ASN A 25 8.81 -1.23 -5.46
CA ASN A 25 8.59 0.19 -5.21
C ASN A 25 9.08 1.01 -6.41
N LEU A 26 8.26 1.96 -6.83
CA LEU A 26 8.55 2.86 -7.92
C LEU A 26 8.48 4.27 -7.37
N VAL A 27 9.55 5.05 -7.56
CA VAL A 27 9.54 6.45 -7.15
C VAL A 27 9.38 7.31 -8.39
N ALA A 28 8.24 7.99 -8.47
CA ALA A 28 8.04 9.04 -9.46
C ALA A 28 8.57 10.37 -8.88
N GLN A 29 9.44 11.07 -9.61
CA GLN A 29 10.09 12.31 -9.13
C GLN A 29 9.93 13.44 -10.12
N GLY A 30 9.46 14.61 -9.67
CA GLY A 30 9.45 15.84 -10.46
C GLY A 30 8.25 16.75 -10.20
N GLN A 31 8.02 17.70 -11.10
CA GLN A 31 7.15 18.86 -10.84
C GLN A 31 5.80 18.82 -11.58
N ASP A 32 5.66 17.94 -12.58
CA ASP A 32 4.41 17.75 -13.33
C ASP A 32 3.45 16.82 -12.60
N VAL A 33 2.45 16.21 -13.23
CA VAL A 33 1.38 15.46 -12.54
C VAL A 33 1.35 14.00 -12.99
N VAL A 34 1.25 13.11 -12.01
CA VAL A 34 0.97 11.68 -12.07
C VAL A 34 -0.48 11.46 -11.72
N ALA A 35 -1.17 10.73 -12.58
CA ALA A 35 -2.49 10.20 -12.28
C ALA A 35 -2.35 8.74 -11.86
N VAL A 36 -3.05 8.38 -10.79
CA VAL A 36 -3.19 6.99 -10.33
C VAL A 36 -4.67 6.61 -10.46
N SER A 37 -4.92 5.38 -10.92
CA SER A 37 -6.27 4.84 -11.10
C SER A 37 -6.40 3.52 -10.36
N SER A 38 -7.60 3.27 -9.86
CA SER A 38 -8.00 2.08 -9.12
C SER A 38 -9.38 1.66 -9.60
N GLU A 39 -9.73 0.38 -9.42
CA GLU A 39 -11.05 -0.12 -9.80
C GLU A 39 -12.12 0.32 -8.78
N ASP A 40 -11.74 0.34 -7.51
CA ASP A 40 -12.58 0.73 -6.38
C ASP A 40 -12.17 2.10 -5.80
N PRO A 41 -13.00 2.72 -4.92
CA PRO A 41 -12.67 3.98 -4.27
C PRO A 41 -11.33 3.95 -3.53
N LEU A 42 -10.60 5.05 -3.62
CA LEU A 42 -9.32 5.23 -2.94
C LEU A 42 -9.53 5.82 -1.55
N MET A 43 -8.64 5.49 -0.63
CA MET A 43 -8.54 6.15 0.66
C MET A 43 -7.19 6.84 0.78
N LEU A 44 -7.22 8.15 1.05
CA LEU A 44 -6.05 8.94 1.40
C LEU A 44 -5.90 8.95 2.91
N LEU A 45 -4.80 8.38 3.42
CA LEU A 45 -4.54 8.25 4.85
C LEU A 45 -3.32 9.12 5.22
N ASP A 46 -3.51 10.03 6.17
CA ASP A 46 -2.42 10.83 6.73
C ASP A 46 -1.56 9.98 7.68
N CYS A 47 -0.24 10.06 7.53
CA CYS A 47 0.73 9.31 8.32
C CYS A 47 1.56 10.22 9.26
N SER A 48 1.20 11.50 9.36
CA SER A 48 2.01 12.53 10.03
C SER A 48 1.89 12.51 11.55
N GLN A 49 0.71 12.12 12.06
CA GLN A 49 0.43 12.10 13.50
C GLN A 49 0.69 10.76 14.15
N GLN A 50 0.42 9.67 13.43
CA GLN A 50 0.56 8.31 13.94
C GLN A 50 0.88 7.33 12.81
N PRO A 51 1.53 6.18 13.11
CA PRO A 51 1.77 5.15 12.12
C PRO A 51 0.47 4.63 11.50
N THR A 52 0.43 4.55 10.18
CA THR A 52 -0.68 3.97 9.41
C THR A 52 -0.29 2.58 8.94
N PHE A 53 -1.15 1.59 9.20
CA PHE A 53 -0.91 0.21 8.81
C PHE A 53 -1.79 -0.18 7.61
N VAL A 54 -1.16 -0.67 6.55
CA VAL A 54 -1.85 -1.09 5.32
C VAL A 54 -1.30 -2.44 4.89
N VAL A 55 -2.18 -3.34 4.45
CA VAL A 55 -1.74 -4.60 3.83
C VAL A 55 -1.02 -4.32 2.50
N PRO A 56 0.05 -5.05 2.14
CA PRO A 56 0.90 -4.68 1.02
C PRO A 56 0.15 -4.55 -0.32
N GLN A 57 -0.84 -5.41 -0.60
CA GLN A 57 -1.61 -5.40 -1.83
C GLN A 57 -2.62 -4.23 -1.93
N ALA A 58 -3.06 -3.68 -0.80
CA ALA A 58 -3.96 -2.53 -0.79
C ALA A 58 -3.23 -1.20 -0.98
N ALA A 59 -1.90 -1.15 -0.76
CA ALA A 59 -1.12 0.08 -0.87
C ALA A 59 -0.82 0.42 -2.34
N ILE A 60 -1.35 1.54 -2.82
CA ILE A 60 -1.22 1.94 -4.24
C ILE A 60 -0.07 2.94 -4.43
N CYS A 61 -0.03 4.01 -3.64
CA CYS A 61 1.07 4.97 -3.68
C CYS A 61 1.27 5.63 -2.31
N ARG A 62 2.42 6.24 -2.10
CA ARG A 62 2.78 6.88 -0.82
C ARG A 62 3.74 8.04 -1.06
N SER A 63 3.79 8.98 -0.12
CA SER A 63 4.89 9.96 -0.08
C SER A 63 6.24 9.25 0.06
N SER A 64 7.24 9.71 -0.70
CA SER A 64 8.59 9.13 -0.75
C SER A 64 9.27 9.06 0.62
N ASP A 65 9.07 10.13 1.41
CA ASP A 65 9.79 10.40 2.66
C ASP A 65 9.20 9.70 3.89
N LEU A 66 8.12 8.93 3.70
CA LEU A 66 7.56 8.10 4.77
C LEU A 66 8.54 6.99 5.17
N GLN A 67 8.75 6.86 6.47
CA GLN A 67 9.41 5.70 7.06
C GLN A 67 8.49 4.49 6.86
N LEU A 68 9.00 3.47 6.17
CA LEU A 68 8.30 2.23 5.89
C LEU A 68 8.90 1.11 6.74
N GLN A 69 8.09 0.49 7.58
CA GLN A 69 8.45 -0.72 8.32
C GLN A 69 7.54 -1.88 7.91
N ILE A 70 8.13 -3.03 7.59
CA ILE A 70 7.36 -4.26 7.35
C ILE A 70 7.15 -4.92 8.71
N LYS A 71 5.89 -5.07 9.13
CA LYS A 71 5.51 -5.80 10.35
C LYS A 71 4.94 -7.15 9.97
N SER A 72 5.59 -8.21 10.43
CA SER A 72 5.02 -9.56 10.38
C SER A 72 3.99 -9.69 11.50
N SER A 73 2.80 -10.21 11.18
CA SER A 73 1.75 -10.52 12.16
C SER A 73 1.83 -11.98 12.63
N PHE A 74 3.03 -12.58 12.64
CA PHE A 74 3.25 -13.90 13.23
C PHE A 74 3.02 -13.84 14.75
N LYS A 75 1.76 -13.96 15.17
CA LYS A 75 1.43 -14.48 16.49
C LYS A 75 1.55 -15.99 16.39
N MET A 76 2.51 -16.57 17.11
CA MET A 76 2.74 -18.02 17.29
C MET A 76 1.48 -18.82 17.72
N GLY A 77 0.32 -18.19 17.93
CA GLY A 77 -0.95 -18.83 18.31
C GLY A 77 -2.17 -18.54 17.42
N SER A 78 -2.05 -17.84 16.28
CA SER A 78 -3.23 -17.47 15.46
C SER A 78 -3.63 -18.47 14.36
N LEU A 79 -3.09 -19.69 14.38
CA LEU A 79 -3.50 -20.77 13.46
C LEU A 79 -4.86 -21.40 13.83
N ILE A 80 -5.51 -20.96 14.92
CA ILE A 80 -6.85 -21.41 15.30
C ILE A 80 -7.82 -20.24 15.15
N GLY A 81 -8.37 -20.09 13.95
CA GLY A 81 -9.58 -19.31 13.72
C GLY A 81 -9.38 -17.93 13.10
N ARG A 82 -9.54 -17.88 11.76
CA ARG A 82 -9.93 -16.70 10.96
C ARG A 82 -8.90 -15.57 10.77
N GLY A 83 -7.63 -15.89 10.52
CA GLY A 83 -6.67 -14.94 9.94
C GLY A 83 -6.57 -15.11 8.43
N SER A 84 -6.67 -14.02 7.66
CA SER A 84 -6.73 -13.94 6.19
C SER A 84 -5.56 -14.55 5.39
N GLY A 85 -4.63 -15.28 6.01
CA GLY A 85 -3.43 -15.83 5.36
C GLY A 85 -2.32 -14.82 5.03
N GLU A 86 -2.64 -13.52 5.04
CA GLU A 86 -1.69 -12.45 4.74
C GLU A 86 -0.84 -12.11 5.97
N SER A 87 0.40 -12.56 5.94
CA SER A 87 1.25 -12.61 7.14
C SER A 87 2.00 -11.31 7.44
N PHE A 88 1.81 -10.25 6.63
CA PHE A 88 2.60 -9.02 6.69
C PHE A 88 1.76 -7.76 6.49
N GLN A 89 2.13 -6.68 7.15
CA GLN A 89 1.56 -5.34 7.01
C GLN A 89 2.68 -4.31 6.83
N LEU A 90 2.39 -3.26 6.09
CA LEU A 90 3.25 -2.10 5.91
C LEU A 90 2.85 -1.02 6.92
N ALA A 91 3.81 -0.54 7.70
CA ALA A 91 3.63 0.58 8.61
C ALA A 91 4.30 1.82 8.03
N PHE A 92 3.52 2.85 7.76
CA PHE A 92 3.98 4.14 7.25
C PHE A 92 3.95 5.20 8.34
N HIS A 93 5.03 5.96 8.50
CA HIS A 93 5.08 7.05 9.47
C HIS A 93 5.98 8.18 8.99
N GLY A 94 5.56 9.42 9.25
CA GLY A 94 6.29 10.63 8.91
C GLY A 94 5.45 11.62 8.10
N PRO A 95 6.05 12.74 7.66
CA PRO A 95 5.31 13.76 6.93
C PRO A 95 4.86 13.24 5.57
N GLY A 96 3.55 13.10 5.38
CA GLY A 96 2.96 12.67 4.13
C GLY A 96 1.77 11.73 4.30
N PHE A 97 1.45 11.04 3.21
CA PHE A 97 0.25 10.21 3.11
C PHE A 97 0.52 8.88 2.39
N VAL A 98 -0.39 7.93 2.59
CA VAL A 98 -0.53 6.73 1.77
C VAL A 98 -1.92 6.71 1.13
N VAL A 99 -1.98 6.30 -0.13
CA VAL A 99 -3.22 6.00 -0.85
C VAL A 99 -3.40 4.49 -0.88
N ALA A 100 -4.57 4.03 -0.42
CA ALA A 100 -4.90 2.61 -0.39
C ALA A 100 -6.25 2.32 -1.09
N GLN A 101 -6.36 1.16 -1.73
CA GLN A 101 -7.64 0.60 -2.15
C GLN A 101 -8.00 -0.52 -1.17
N PRO A 102 -8.96 -0.32 -0.26
CA PRO A 102 -9.33 -1.32 0.74
C PRO A 102 -10.19 -2.46 0.18
N SER A 103 -10.82 -2.26 -0.99
CA SER A 103 -11.62 -3.30 -1.64
C SER A 103 -10.75 -4.30 -2.39
N GLU A 104 -11.11 -5.57 -2.24
CA GLU A 104 -10.58 -6.72 -2.99
C GLU A 104 -11.49 -7.09 -4.20
N GLY A 105 -12.38 -6.17 -4.61
CA GLY A 105 -13.43 -6.42 -5.60
C GLY A 105 -14.68 -7.14 -5.04
N GLN A 106 -15.66 -7.45 -5.91
CA GLN A 106 -16.83 -8.23 -5.52
C GLN A 106 -16.42 -9.67 -5.20
N PRO A 107 -17.00 -10.31 -4.15
CA PRO A 107 -16.82 -11.73 -3.94
C PRO A 107 -17.22 -12.48 -5.21
N VAL A 108 -16.33 -13.35 -5.72
CA VAL A 108 -16.71 -14.27 -6.80
C VAL A 108 -17.80 -15.18 -6.25
N VAL A 109 -19.06 -14.86 -6.57
CA VAL A 109 -20.18 -15.75 -6.28
C VAL A 109 -20.01 -16.95 -7.21
N ALA A 110 -19.47 -18.05 -6.69
CA ALA A 110 -19.44 -19.30 -7.43
C ALA A 110 -20.90 -19.67 -7.76
N SER A 111 -21.22 -19.72 -9.06
CA SER A 111 -22.51 -20.22 -9.51
C SER A 111 -22.58 -21.72 -9.20
N SER A 112 -23.55 -22.11 -8.38
CA SER A 112 -23.91 -23.51 -8.15
C SER A 112 -24.54 -24.16 -9.37
#